data_AF-A0ABC8REF7-F1
#
_entry.id   AF-A0ABC8REF7-F1
#
_cell.length_a   1.000
_cell.length_b   1.000
_cell.length_c   1.000
_cell.angle_alpha   90.00
_cell.angle_beta   90.00
_cell.angle_gamma   90.00
#
_symmetry.space_group_name_H-M   'P 1'
#
loop_
_entity.id
_entity.type
_entity.pdbx_description
1 polymer ?
#
loop_
_entity_poly.entity_id
_entity_poly.type
_entity_poly.pdbx_seq_one_letter_code
_entity_poly.pdbx_strand_id
1 'polypeptide(L)'
;MHFCAVRVFVESILRYGLPPSFLSVVLAPSAKSEKKVRSILEGLCDSSNSTYWKTEDEGGMGGFGGDVDSYPYVSFTINLI
;
A
#
# COMPACT_ATOMS: atom_id res chain seq x y z
N MET A 1 -9.78 13.00 -7.31
CA MET A 1 -8.30 13.15 -7.23
C MET A 1 -7.82 13.76 -5.92
N HIS A 2 -8.26 14.95 -5.51
CA HIS A 2 -7.83 15.57 -4.23
C HIS A 2 -8.00 14.68 -3.00
N PHE A 3 -9.16 14.02 -2.87
CA PHE A 3 -9.42 13.12 -1.75
C PHE A 3 -8.45 11.91 -1.72
N CYS A 4 -8.11 11.35 -2.89
CA CYS A 4 -7.11 10.28 -3.00
C CYS A 4 -5.72 10.77 -2.55
N ALA A 5 -5.33 11.99 -2.92
CA ALA A 5 -4.05 12.57 -2.50
C ALA A 5 -4.00 12.77 -0.97
N VAL A 6 -5.07 13.28 -0.37
CA VAL A 6 -5.18 13.41 1.10
C VAL A 6 -5.09 12.04 1.77
N ARG A 7 -5.80 11.04 1.24
CA ARG A 7 -5.76 9.68 1.77
C ARG A 7 -4.37 9.06 1.70
N VAL A 8 -3.68 9.17 0.56
CA VAL A 8 -2.29 8.70 0.40
C VAL A 8 -1.39 9.38 1.41
N PHE A 9 -1.47 10.70 1.55
CA PHE A 9 -0.65 11.46 2.50
C PHE A 9 -0.87 11.02 3.96
N VAL A 10 -2.14 10.89 4.38
CA VAL A 10 -2.48 10.47 5.74
C VAL A 10 -1.99 9.04 6.01
N GLU A 11 -2.25 8.11 5.11
CA GLU A 11 -1.81 6.71 5.28
C GLU A 11 -0.28 6.57 5.23
N SER A 12 0.41 7.38 4.43
CA SER A 12 1.88 7.43 4.42
C SER A 12 2.44 7.94 5.75
N ILE A 13 1.84 8.97 6.37
CA ILE A 13 2.29 9.44 7.69
C ILE A 13 2.01 8.40 8.77
N LEU A 14 0.84 7.75 8.73
CA LEU A 14 0.49 6.72 9.70
C LEU A 14 1.41 5.49 9.60
N ARG A 15 1.85 5.13 8.39
CA ARG A 15 2.75 3.98 8.18
C ARG A 15 4.22 4.32 8.36
N TYR A 16 4.69 5.48 7.92
CA TYR A 16 6.12 5.82 7.84
C TYR A 16 6.56 6.91 8.80
N GLY A 17 5.64 7.58 9.49
CA GLY A 17 5.93 8.61 10.48
C GLY A 17 6.27 9.98 9.88
N LEU A 18 6.94 10.80 10.69
CA LEU A 18 7.34 12.16 10.38
C LEU A 18 8.87 12.31 10.41
N PRO A 19 9.45 13.21 9.61
CA PRO A 19 8.79 14.06 8.60
C PRO A 19 8.33 13.24 7.37
N PRO A 20 7.27 13.68 6.67
CA PRO A 20 6.75 12.94 5.53
C PRO A 20 7.75 12.97 4.38
N SER A 21 8.37 11.82 4.11
CA SER A 21 9.34 11.64 3.02
C SER A 21 8.92 10.45 2.18
N PHE A 22 8.06 10.69 1.19
CA PHE A 22 7.58 9.65 0.28
C PHE A 22 7.32 10.21 -1.12
N LEU A 23 7.30 9.32 -2.11
CA LEU A 23 6.89 9.60 -3.48
C LEU A 23 5.57 8.88 -3.74
N SER A 24 4.54 9.60 -4.17
CA SER A 24 3.26 9.02 -4.61
C SER A 24 3.20 8.96 -6.13
N VAL A 25 2.67 7.85 -6.65
CA VAL A 25 2.56 7.59 -8.10
C VAL A 25 1.20 7.00 -8.40
N VAL A 26 0.61 7.39 -9.53
CA VAL A 26 -0.60 6.77 -10.08
C VAL A 26 -0.19 5.87 -11.23
N LEU A 27 -0.63 4.61 -11.20
CA LEU A 27 -0.33 3.61 -12.21
C LEU A 27 -1.62 3.11 -12.85
N ALA A 28 -1.60 2.91 -14.18
CA ALA A 28 -2.69 2.29 -14.93
C ALA A 28 -2.17 1.03 -15.65
N PRO A 29 -1.83 -0.04 -14.92
CA PRO A 29 -1.33 -1.27 -15.52
C PRO A 29 -2.43 -1.96 -16.33
N SER A 30 -2.04 -2.75 -17.35
CA SER A 30 -2.99 -3.63 -18.03
C SER A 30 -3.43 -4.75 -17.08
N ALA A 31 -4.68 -5.23 -17.21
CA ALA A 31 -5.23 -6.29 -16.34
C ALA A 31 -4.38 -7.57 -16.33
N LYS A 32 -3.68 -7.88 -17.43
CA LYS A 32 -2.77 -9.04 -17.53
C LYS A 32 -1.45 -8.83 -16.78
N SER A 33 -1.00 -7.58 -16.66
CA SER A 33 0.28 -7.23 -16.03
C SER A 33 0.17 -6.85 -14.56
N GLU A 34 -1.04 -6.66 -14.03
CA GLU A 34 -1.26 -6.16 -12.67
C GLU A 34 -0.53 -7.01 -11.61
N LYS A 35 -0.68 -8.34 -11.67
CA LYS A 35 0.03 -9.27 -10.77
C LYS A 35 1.56 -9.10 -10.82
N LYS A 36 2.11 -8.90 -12.02
CA LYS A 36 3.54 -8.69 -12.22
C LYS A 36 3.99 -7.35 -11.62
N VAL A 37 3.22 -6.29 -11.81
CA VAL A 37 3.52 -4.98 -11.22
C VAL A 37 3.51 -5.05 -9.70
N ARG A 38 2.51 -5.71 -9.10
CA ARG A 38 2.41 -5.89 -7.65
C ARG A 38 3.63 -6.63 -7.08
N SER A 39 4.02 -7.74 -7.70
CA SER A 39 5.22 -8.50 -7.31
C SER A 39 6.52 -7.69 -7.40
N ILE A 40 6.68 -6.86 -8.45
CA ILE A 40 7.85 -5.98 -8.58
C ILE A 40 7.86 -4.92 -7.46
N LEU A 41 6.71 -4.29 -7.20
CA LEU A 41 6.60 -3.27 -6.15
C LEU A 41 6.82 -3.85 -4.76
N GLU A 42 6.34 -5.06 -4.49
CA GLU A 42 6.61 -5.78 -3.24
C GLU A 42 8.11 -5.97 -3.02
N GLY A 43 8.85 -6.41 -4.04
CA GLY A 43 10.30 -6.58 -3.95
C GLY A 43 11.08 -5.27 -3.79
N LEU A 44 10.61 -4.16 -4.38
CA LEU A 44 11.24 -2.85 -4.24
C LEU A 44 10.94 -2.17 -2.90
N CYS A 45 9.78 -2.44 -2.32
CA CYS A 45 9.31 -1.83 -1.09
C CYS A 45 9.58 -2.67 0.17
N ASP A 46 10.35 -3.76 0.06
CA ASP A 46 10.67 -4.68 1.16
C ASP A 46 11.76 -4.15 2.13
N SER A 47 11.65 -2.88 2.52
CA SER A 47 12.54 -2.25 3.50
C SER A 47 12.09 -2.51 4.94
N SER A 48 12.95 -2.33 5.95
CA SER A 48 12.66 -2.62 7.37
C SER A 48 11.39 -2.01 7.97
N ASN A 49 10.77 -1.02 7.32
CA ASN A 49 9.50 -0.41 7.72
C ASN A 49 8.25 -1.14 7.15
N SER A 50 8.42 -2.04 6.17
CA SER A 50 7.34 -2.87 5.62
C SER A 50 7.03 -4.09 6.51
N THR A 51 7.99 -4.50 7.34
CA THR A 51 7.91 -5.67 8.23
C THR A 51 6.73 -5.60 9.19
N TYR A 52 6.28 -4.39 9.55
CA TYR A 52 5.13 -4.19 10.47
C TYR A 52 3.78 -4.57 9.83
N TRP A 53 3.73 -4.70 8.50
CA TRP A 53 2.50 -4.91 7.73
C TRP A 53 2.50 -6.19 6.89
N LYS A 54 3.65 -6.88 6.81
CA LYS A 54 3.68 -8.29 6.44
C LYS A 54 3.07 -9.06 7.60
N THR A 55 1.76 -9.26 7.56
CA THR A 55 1.11 -10.20 8.46
C THR A 55 1.72 -11.56 8.16
N GLU A 56 2.67 -11.99 9.00
CA GLU A 56 2.98 -13.40 9.11
C GLU A 56 1.67 -14.08 9.52
N ASP A 57 1.19 -14.93 8.62
CA ASP A 57 0.16 -15.92 8.88
C ASP A 57 0.58 -16.71 10.12
N GLU A 58 0.16 -16.27 11.32
CA GLU A 58 -0.15 -17.08 12.49
C GLU A 58 -0.50 -16.18 13.70
N GLY A 59 -1.81 -16.01 13.93
CA GLY A 59 -2.35 -15.76 15.27
C GLY A 59 -2.05 -14.40 15.93
N GLY A 60 -2.77 -13.35 15.56
CA GLY A 60 -2.68 -12.09 16.31
C GLY A 60 -3.73 -11.04 15.95
N MET A 61 -4.85 -11.06 16.67
CA MET A 61 -5.77 -9.94 16.86
C MET A 61 -6.53 -9.43 15.62
N GLY A 62 -7.72 -10.01 15.41
CA GLY A 62 -8.74 -9.43 14.54
C GLY A 62 -9.09 -7.99 14.92
N GLY A 63 -8.86 -7.07 13.99
CA GLY A 63 -9.31 -5.69 14.03
C GLY A 63 -9.88 -5.28 12.68
N PHE A 64 -11.21 -5.44 12.52
CA PHE A 64 -12.09 -4.78 11.55
C PHE A 64 -11.49 -4.37 10.18
N GLY A 65 -11.61 -5.24 9.17
CA GLY A 65 -11.44 -4.85 7.77
C GLY A 65 -11.16 -6.04 6.88
N GLY A 66 -12.20 -6.58 6.23
CA GLY A 66 -12.08 -7.75 5.36
C GLY A 66 -11.11 -7.52 4.19
N ASP A 67 -10.38 -8.58 3.83
CA ASP A 67 -9.72 -8.79 2.53
C ASP A 67 -9.02 -7.56 1.92
N VAL A 68 -8.38 -6.73 2.75
CA VAL A 68 -7.59 -5.61 2.25
C VAL A 68 -6.28 -6.22 1.77
N ASP A 69 -6.07 -6.23 0.46
CA ASP A 69 -4.78 -6.56 -0.15
C ASP A 69 -3.66 -5.81 0.58
N SER A 70 -2.98 -6.50 1.51
CA SER A 70 -2.01 -5.87 2.39
C SER A 70 -0.67 -5.84 1.70
N TYR A 71 -0.39 -4.75 1.00
CA TYR A 71 0.90 -4.52 0.35
C TYR A 71 1.90 -3.88 1.33
N PRO A 72 3.22 -4.13 1.17
CA PRO A 72 4.26 -3.48 1.96
C PRO A 72 4.39 -1.95 1.69
N TYR A 73 3.53 -1.40 0.83
CA TYR A 73 3.45 0.00 0.45
C TYR A 73 2.00 0.51 0.50
N VAL A 74 1.83 1.82 0.66
CA VAL A 74 0.51 2.47 0.58
C VAL A 74 -0.05 2.33 -0.83
N SER A 75 -1.21 1.67 -0.98
CA SER A 75 -1.82 1.39 -2.28
C SER A 75 -3.34 1.46 -2.22
N PHE A 76 -3.95 2.09 -3.24
CA PHE A 76 -5.40 2.11 -3.45
C PHE A 76 -5.73 1.99 -4.92
N THR A 77 -6.78 1.21 -5.24
CA THR A 77 -7.35 1.18 -6.58
C THR A 77 -8.27 2.39 -6.77
N ILE A 78 -8.01 3.18 -7.81
CA ILE A 78 -8.85 4.32 -8.19
C ILE A 78 -9.70 3.90 -9.38
N ASN A 79 -11.02 3.81 -9.17
CA ASN A 79 -11.97 3.62 -10.27
C ASN A 79 -12.31 5.00 -10.85
N LEU A 80 -11.78 5.29 -12.04
CA LEU A 80 -12.16 6.48 -12.80
C LEU A 80 -13.47 6.15 -13.55
N ILE A 81 -14.51 6.92 -13.26
CA ILE A 81 -15.82 6.85 -13.96
C ILE A 81 -15.76 7.81 -15.14
#